data_AF-A0A7S3KEN1-F1
#
_entry.id   AF-A0A7S3KEN1-F1
#
_cell.length_a   1.000
_cell.length_b   1.000
_cell.length_c   1.000
_cell.angle_alpha   90.00
_cell.angle_beta   90.00
_cell.angle_gamma   90.00
#
_symmetry.space_group_name_H-M   'P 1'
#
loop_
_entity.id
_entity.type
_entity.pdbx_description
1 polymer ?
#
loop_
_entity_poly.entity_id
_entity_poly.type
_entity_poly.pdbx_seq_one_letter_code
_entity_poly.pdbx_strand_id
1 'polypeptide(L)'
;LNSLNTTIRVNGGWVRDKMLHKDSKDIDFALDDISGAEFAGMLSKHLYPGEKEKFGVIKANSEKSKHLETATLKVHGQFIDLVNLRCEEYADDSRVPEIKIGTPLQDALRRDLTINSMFYNINEKKIEDF
;
A
#
# COMPACT_ATOMS: atom_id res chain seq x y z
N LEU A 1 10.03 -13.74 -1.45
CA LEU A 1 8.69 -13.16 -1.53
C LEU A 1 7.60 -14.22 -1.69
N ASN A 2 7.83 -15.28 -2.48
CA ASN A 2 6.88 -16.42 -2.68
C ASN A 2 6.52 -17.26 -1.44
N SER A 3 6.97 -16.86 -0.25
CA SER A 3 6.67 -17.53 1.04
C SER A 3 5.77 -16.68 1.96
N LEU A 4 5.40 -15.48 1.53
CA LEU A 4 4.47 -14.63 2.26
C LEU A 4 3.05 -14.99 1.80
N ASN A 5 2.18 -15.31 2.76
CA ASN A 5 0.73 -15.42 2.52
C ASN A 5 0.05 -14.04 2.37
N THR A 6 0.84 -12.97 2.34
CA THR A 6 0.40 -11.61 2.09
C THR A 6 -0.22 -11.48 0.70
N THR A 7 -1.46 -10.98 0.65
CA THR A 7 -2.03 -10.47 -0.60
C THR A 7 -1.52 -9.06 -0.83
N ILE A 8 -1.05 -8.79 -2.05
CA ILE A 8 -0.49 -7.51 -2.45
C ILE A 8 -1.44 -6.89 -3.47
N ARG A 9 -1.88 -5.67 -3.21
CA ARG A 9 -2.80 -4.93 -4.07
C ARG A 9 -2.17 -3.62 -4.49
N VAL A 10 -2.31 -3.23 -5.75
CA VAL A 10 -2.16 -1.81 -6.12
C VAL A 10 -3.51 -1.15 -5.93
N ASN A 11 -3.58 0.05 -5.37
CA ASN A 11 -4.87 0.71 -5.11
C ASN A 11 -4.91 2.14 -5.69
N GLY A 12 -6.09 2.76 -5.62
CA GLY A 12 -6.22 4.19 -5.89
C GLY A 12 -6.14 4.59 -7.36
N GLY A 13 -5.62 5.80 -7.59
CA GLY A 13 -5.59 6.45 -8.90
C GLY A 13 -4.83 5.64 -9.95
N TRP A 14 -3.85 4.83 -9.55
CA TRP A 14 -3.11 3.98 -10.47
C TRP A 14 -4.03 2.97 -11.17
N VAL A 15 -4.93 2.31 -10.43
CA VAL A 15 -5.86 1.31 -10.99
C VAL A 15 -6.79 1.97 -12.01
N ARG A 16 -7.39 3.10 -11.61
CA ARG A 16 -8.24 3.93 -12.48
C ARG A 16 -7.54 4.30 -13.77
N ASP A 17 -6.35 4.87 -13.67
CA ASP A 17 -5.61 5.38 -14.82
C ASP A 17 -5.21 4.25 -15.77
N LYS A 18 -4.83 3.07 -15.26
CA LYS A 18 -4.56 1.90 -16.09
C LYS A 18 -5.79 1.38 -16.81
N MET A 19 -6.95 1.39 -16.17
CA MET A 19 -8.22 1.08 -16.85
C MET A 19 -8.55 2.08 -17.96
N LEU A 20 -8.10 3.33 -17.82
CA LEU A 20 -8.25 4.39 -18.83
C LEU A 20 -7.11 4.45 -19.86
N HIS A 21 -6.20 3.47 -19.85
CA HIS A 21 -5.01 3.43 -20.72
C HIS A 21 -4.11 4.68 -20.58
N LYS A 22 -4.00 5.22 -19.38
CA LYS A 22 -3.12 6.35 -19.03
C LYS A 22 -1.90 5.91 -18.25
N ASP A 23 -0.87 6.75 -18.28
CA ASP A 23 0.29 6.62 -17.43
C ASP A 23 0.02 7.20 -16.04
N SER A 24 0.55 6.53 -15.02
CA SER A 24 0.53 6.97 -13.62
C SER A 24 1.94 6.91 -13.06
N LYS A 25 2.25 7.88 -12.20
CA LYS A 25 3.57 8.02 -11.59
C LYS A 25 3.61 7.54 -10.15
N ASP A 26 2.48 7.53 -9.46
CA ASP A 26 2.40 7.15 -8.04
C ASP A 26 1.77 5.77 -7.95
N ILE A 27 2.45 4.84 -7.28
CA ILE A 27 2.02 3.44 -7.13
C ILE A 27 1.96 3.12 -5.64
N ASP A 28 0.72 3.00 -5.15
CA ASP A 28 0.43 2.61 -3.78
C ASP A 28 0.14 1.11 -3.72
N PHE A 29 1.01 0.37 -3.04
CA PHE A 29 0.82 -1.04 -2.73
C PHE A 29 0.22 -1.19 -1.33
N ALA A 30 -1.00 -1.72 -1.26
CA ALA A 30 -1.63 -2.15 -0.03
C ALA A 30 -1.25 -3.60 0.33
N LEU A 31 -0.92 -3.79 1.60
CA LEU A 31 -0.48 -5.05 2.20
C LEU A 31 -1.43 -5.44 3.35
N ASP A 32 -1.81 -6.72 3.37
CA ASP A 32 -2.84 -7.22 4.30
C ASP A 32 -2.33 -7.38 5.75
N ASP A 33 -1.18 -8.03 5.93
CA ASP A 33 -0.75 -8.58 7.22
C ASP A 33 0.67 -8.15 7.65
N ILE A 34 1.39 -7.43 6.79
CA ILE A 34 2.77 -6.99 7.03
C ILE A 34 2.86 -5.46 6.91
N SER A 35 3.64 -4.82 7.78
CA SER A 35 3.83 -3.38 7.69
C SER A 35 4.60 -3.00 6.42
N GLY A 36 4.37 -1.78 5.92
CA GLY A 36 5.10 -1.27 4.76
C GLY A 36 6.61 -1.27 4.99
N ALA A 37 7.05 -0.90 6.20
CA ALA A 37 8.47 -0.89 6.57
C ALA A 37 9.10 -2.29 6.59
N GLU A 38 8.42 -3.28 7.15
CA GLU A 38 8.92 -4.66 7.20
C GLU A 38 9.02 -5.24 5.78
N PHE A 39 7.96 -5.08 4.99
CA PHE A 39 7.95 -5.53 3.59
C PHE A 39 9.03 -4.81 2.76
N ALA A 40 9.25 -3.52 3.00
CA ALA A 40 10.31 -2.76 2.34
C ALA A 40 11.70 -3.36 2.60
N GLY A 41 11.98 -3.71 3.86
CA GLY A 41 13.24 -4.35 4.25
C GLY A 41 13.43 -5.71 3.58
N MET A 42 12.36 -6.51 3.47
CA MET A 42 12.39 -7.80 2.77
C MET A 42 12.63 -7.62 1.27
N LEU A 43 11.91 -6.69 0.64
CA LEU A 43 12.01 -6.41 -0.79
C LEU A 43 13.40 -5.89 -1.16
N SER A 44 13.95 -4.97 -0.36
CA SER A 44 15.30 -4.42 -0.55
C SER A 44 16.37 -5.53 -0.52
N LYS A 45 16.32 -6.41 0.49
CA LYS A 45 17.25 -7.55 0.60
C LYS A 45 17.12 -8.52 -0.58
N HIS A 46 15.91 -8.71 -1.10
CA HIS A 46 15.66 -9.62 -2.21
C HIS A 46 16.16 -9.06 -3.54
N LEU A 47 15.92 -7.77 -3.81
CA LEU A 47 16.32 -7.13 -5.07
C LEU A 47 17.82 -6.84 -5.13
N TYR A 48 18.46 -6.57 -3.98
CA TYR A 48 19.86 -6.12 -3.92
C TYR A 48 20.67 -6.95 -2.90
N PRO A 49 20.87 -8.26 -3.14
CA PRO A 49 21.61 -9.11 -2.22
C PRO A 49 23.06 -8.65 -2.11
N GLY A 50 23.48 -8.21 -0.91
CA GLY A 50 24.86 -7.81 -0.61
C GLY A 50 25.19 -6.33 -0.83
N GLU A 51 24.25 -5.51 -1.31
CA GLU A 51 24.43 -4.06 -1.34
C GLU A 51 23.83 -3.41 -0.09
N LYS A 52 24.62 -2.57 0.61
CA LYS A 52 24.11 -1.71 1.68
C LYS A 52 23.25 -0.60 1.07
N GLU A 53 21.94 -0.80 1.06
CA GLU A 53 20.91 0.25 1.09
C GLU A 53 21.04 1.40 0.08
N LYS A 54 21.69 1.20 -1.08
CA LYS A 54 22.02 2.31 -1.99
C LYS A 54 20.81 2.95 -2.68
N PHE A 55 19.66 2.28 -2.74
CA PHE A 55 18.52 2.74 -3.55
C PHE A 55 17.18 2.81 -2.81
N GLY A 56 17.12 2.41 -1.54
CA GLY A 56 15.90 2.49 -0.74
C GLY A 56 15.96 3.66 0.22
N VAL A 57 15.46 4.84 -0.16
CA VAL A 57 15.10 5.84 0.85
C VAL A 57 13.87 5.31 1.58
N ILE A 58 14.09 4.46 2.58
CA ILE A 58 13.04 3.99 3.46
C ILE A 58 12.70 5.14 4.38
N LYS A 59 11.70 5.94 4.01
CA LYS A 59 11.03 6.82 4.96
C LYS A 59 9.94 6.03 5.64
N ALA A 60 10.31 5.38 6.74
CA ALA A 60 9.32 4.86 7.67
C ALA A 60 8.69 6.05 8.41
N ASN A 61 7.37 6.20 8.33
CA ASN A 61 6.66 7.19 9.14
C ASN A 61 6.10 6.49 10.39
N SER A 62 6.82 6.62 11.51
CA SER A 62 6.50 6.00 12.80
C SER A 62 5.60 6.86 13.69
N GLU A 63 5.06 7.98 13.19
CA GLU A 63 4.09 8.79 13.95
C GLU A 63 2.73 8.08 14.10
N LYS A 64 2.56 6.95 13.40
CA LYS A 64 1.40 6.05 13.49
C LYS A 64 1.77 4.80 14.30
N SER A 65 0.78 3.99 14.66
CA SER A 65 1.04 2.72 15.38
C SER A 65 2.03 1.84 14.59
N LYS A 66 2.79 0.98 15.28
CA LYS A 66 3.77 0.05 14.65
C LYS A 66 3.20 -0.77 13.49
N HIS A 67 1.89 -1.00 13.50
CA HIS A 67 1.19 -1.76 12.47
C HIS A 67 0.78 -0.93 11.25
N LEU A 68 0.84 0.41 11.33
CA LEU A 68 0.47 1.35 10.27
C LEU A 68 1.68 2.09 9.69
N GLU A 69 2.89 1.59 9.97
CA GLU A 69 4.12 2.14 9.42
C GLU A 69 4.15 1.94 7.90
N THR A 70 4.11 3.05 7.18
CA THR A 70 4.27 3.08 5.72
C THR A 70 5.74 3.18 5.36
N ALA A 71 6.11 2.71 4.17
CA ALA A 71 7.45 2.91 3.64
C ALA A 71 7.43 3.23 2.15
N THR A 72 8.21 4.23 1.75
CA THR A 72 8.49 4.50 0.35
C THR A 72 9.76 3.77 -0.07
N LEU A 73 9.79 3.20 -1.27
CA LEU A 73 10.99 2.63 -1.91
C LEU A 73 11.17 3.19 -3.31
N LYS A 74 12.42 3.31 -3.76
CA LYS A 74 12.73 3.60 -5.16
C LYS A 74 13.26 2.35 -5.84
N VAL A 75 12.45 1.76 -6.72
CA VAL A 75 12.76 0.53 -7.46
C VAL A 75 12.91 0.86 -8.93
N HIS A 76 14.07 0.56 -9.54
CA HIS A 76 14.37 0.85 -10.96
C HIS A 76 14.04 2.28 -11.42
N GLY A 77 14.23 3.27 -10.55
CA GLY A 77 13.95 4.68 -10.87
C GLY A 77 12.53 5.15 -10.53
N GLN A 78 11.62 4.24 -10.20
CA GLN A 78 10.23 4.50 -9.85
C GLN A 78 10.03 4.48 -8.33
N PHE A 79 9.29 5.44 -7.80
CA PHE A 79 8.87 5.42 -6.39
C PHE A 79 7.63 4.53 -6.24
N ILE A 80 7.62 3.72 -5.18
CA ILE A 80 6.49 2.90 -4.75
C ILE A 80 6.25 3.18 -3.26
N ASP A 81 5.00 3.29 -2.88
CA ASP A 81 4.58 3.42 -1.50
C ASP A 81 3.99 2.10 -1.02
N LEU A 82 4.49 1.61 0.12
CA LEU A 82 4.04 0.38 0.77
C LEU A 82 3.22 0.79 1.98
N VAL A 83 1.93 0.47 1.95
CA VAL A 83 0.95 0.90 2.94
C VAL A 83 0.12 -0.29 3.42
N ASN A 84 -0.44 -0.18 4.62
CA ASN A 84 -1.45 -1.13 5.08
C ASN A 84 -2.85 -0.69 4.65
N LEU A 85 -3.74 -1.66 4.54
CA LEU A 85 -5.17 -1.41 4.47
C LEU A 85 -5.63 -0.72 5.76
N ARG A 86 -6.49 0.29 5.62
CA ARG A 86 -6.96 1.10 6.74
C ARG A 86 -8.46 0.98 6.90
N CYS A 87 -8.88 0.88 8.15
CA CYS A 87 -10.25 1.15 8.59
C CYS A 87 -10.23 2.48 9.36
N GLU A 88 -11.23 3.33 9.12
CA GLU A 88 -11.39 4.61 9.80
C GLU A 88 -12.68 4.57 10.62
N GLU A 89 -12.57 4.73 11.93
CA GLU A 89 -13.70 4.82 12.85
C GLU A 89 -13.84 6.26 13.33
N TYR A 90 -15.02 6.86 13.13
CA TYR A 90 -15.30 8.23 13.54
C TYR A 90 -16.19 8.23 14.79
N ALA A 91 -15.82 9.06 15.77
CA ALA A 91 -16.70 9.38 16.88
C ALA A 91 -17.70 10.47 16.48
N ASP A 92 -18.90 10.47 17.08
CA ASP A 92 -19.97 11.43 16.76
C ASP A 92 -19.54 12.90 16.93
N ASP A 93 -18.53 13.16 17.77
CA ASP A 93 -18.04 14.49 18.12
C ASP A 93 -16.70 14.88 17.46
N SER A 94 -16.10 14.01 16.64
CA SER A 94 -14.79 14.24 16.03
C SER A 94 -14.75 13.97 14.54
N ARG A 95 -14.11 14.86 13.79
CA ARG A 95 -13.77 14.65 12.36
C ARG A 95 -12.45 13.94 12.13
N VAL A 96 -11.70 13.67 13.20
CA VAL A 96 -10.44 12.92 13.14
C VAL A 96 -10.74 11.47 13.49
N PRO A 97 -10.58 10.52 12.55
CA PRO A 97 -10.88 9.13 12.80
C PRO A 97 -9.76 8.45 13.59
N GLU A 98 -10.13 7.40 14.32
CA GLU A 98 -9.17 6.39 14.76
C GLU A 98 -8.84 5.48 13.56
N ILE A 99 -7.55 5.34 13.24
CA ILE A 99 -7.10 4.50 12.12
C ILE A 99 -6.67 3.13 12.67
N LYS A 100 -7.24 2.08 12.11
CA LYS A 100 -6.90 0.67 12.41
C LYS A 100 -6.52 -0.07 11.13
N ILE A 101 -5.95 -1.26 11.27
CA ILE A 101 -5.77 -2.16 10.12
C ILE A 101 -7.14 -2.60 9.64
N GLY A 102 -7.39 -2.43 8.34
CA GLY A 102 -8.68 -2.73 7.72
C GLY A 102 -8.62 -3.91 6.76
N THR A 103 -9.79 -4.35 6.30
CA THR A 103 -9.96 -5.22 5.14
C THR A 103 -9.96 -4.42 3.83
N PRO A 104 -9.83 -5.05 2.66
CA PRO A 104 -9.94 -4.36 1.37
C PRO A 104 -11.26 -3.60 1.21
N LEU A 105 -12.36 -4.18 1.66
CA LEU A 105 -13.68 -3.54 1.69
C LEU A 105 -13.69 -2.30 2.60
N GLN A 106 -13.13 -2.39 3.80
CA GLN A 106 -13.07 -1.24 4.71
C GLN A 106 -12.19 -0.11 4.15
N ASP A 107 -11.07 -0.46 3.49
CA ASP A 107 -10.21 0.54 2.84
C ASP A 107 -10.87 1.15 1.59
N ALA A 108 -11.71 0.40 0.87
CA ALA A 108 -12.54 0.95 -0.20
C ALA A 108 -13.55 1.96 0.34
N LEU A 109 -14.31 1.57 1.37
CA LEU A 109 -15.44 2.34 1.90
C LEU A 109 -15.04 3.68 2.54
N ARG A 110 -13.80 3.81 3.03
CA ARG A 110 -13.29 5.08 3.58
C ARG A 110 -12.82 6.08 2.50
N ARG A 111 -12.78 5.68 1.23
CA ARG A 111 -12.31 6.55 0.14
C ARG A 111 -13.41 7.48 -0.35
N ASP A 112 -12.97 8.57 -0.94
CA ASP A 112 -13.82 9.66 -1.40
C ASP A 112 -14.65 9.31 -2.64
N LEU A 113 -14.04 8.63 -3.62
CA LEU A 113 -14.62 8.36 -4.94
C LEU A 113 -14.50 6.88 -5.29
N THR A 114 -15.58 6.30 -5.83
CA THR A 114 -15.63 4.89 -6.25
C THR A 114 -14.57 4.54 -7.29
N ILE A 115 -14.30 5.45 -8.23
CA ILE A 115 -13.23 5.28 -9.23
C ILE A 115 -11.83 5.19 -8.61
N ASN A 116 -11.64 5.62 -7.36
CA ASN A 116 -10.38 5.56 -6.62
C ASN A 116 -10.38 4.49 -5.54
N SER A 117 -11.47 3.71 -5.38
CA SER A 117 -11.61 2.65 -4.38
C SER A 117 -11.35 1.25 -4.91
N MET A 118 -11.01 1.11 -6.18
CA MET A 118 -10.65 -0.17 -6.78
C MET A 118 -9.23 -0.60 -6.39
N PHE A 119 -9.04 -1.92 -6.38
CA PHE A 119 -7.75 -2.57 -6.16
C PHE A 119 -7.40 -3.46 -7.34
N TYR A 120 -6.12 -3.52 -7.68
CA TYR A 120 -5.58 -4.55 -8.55
C TYR A 120 -4.80 -5.55 -7.71
N ASN A 121 -5.37 -6.75 -7.52
CA ASN A 121 -4.73 -7.84 -6.79
C ASN A 121 -3.66 -8.49 -7.67
N ILE A 122 -2.39 -8.35 -7.26
CA ILE A 122 -1.24 -8.84 -8.03
C ILE A 122 -1.15 -10.36 -7.98
N ASN A 123 -1.50 -10.95 -6.83
CA ASN A 123 -1.47 -12.40 -6.62
C ASN A 123 -2.42 -13.11 -7.59
N GLU A 124 -3.64 -12.57 -7.74
CA GLU A 124 -4.70 -13.16 -8.59
C GLU A 124 -4.82 -12.54 -9.98
N LYS A 125 -4.13 -11.43 -10.24
CA LYS A 125 -4.18 -10.66 -11.50
C LYS A 125 -5.59 -10.21 -11.87
N LYS A 126 -6.36 -9.75 -10.89
CA LYS A 126 -7.74 -9.29 -11.06
C LYS A 126 -7.96 -7.90 -10.46
N ILE A 127 -8.95 -7.20 -11.00
CA ILE A 127 -9.48 -6.00 -10.36
C ILE A 127 -10.51 -6.43 -9.31
N GLU A 128 -10.39 -5.88 -8.12
CA GLU A 128 -11.36 -6.00 -7.03
C GLU A 128 -12.05 -4.65 -6.87
N ASP A 129 -13.37 -4.67 -7.03
CA ASP A 129 -14.28 -3.54 -6.87
C ASP A 129 -15.39 -4.01 -5.92
N PHE A 130 -15.61 -3.28 -4.84
CA PHE A 130 -16.36 -3.73 -3.65
C PHE A 130 -17.63 -2.91 -3.43
#